data_AF-A0A1Z5AWZ8-F1
#
_entry.id   AF-A0A1Z5AWZ8-F1
#
_cell.length_a   1.000
_cell.length_b   1.000
_cell.length_c   1.000
_cell.angle_alpha   90.00
_cell.angle_beta   90.00
_cell.angle_gamma   90.00
#
_symmetry.space_group_name_H-M   'P 1'
#
loop_
_entity.id
_entity.type
_entity.pdbx_description
1 polymer ?
#
loop_
_entity_poly.entity_id
_entity_poly.type
_entity_poly.pdbx_seq_one_letter_code
_entity_poly.pdbx_strand_id
1 'polypeptide(L)'
;MPKLKIGYTGNLVYLIQGAFWCKGMSPEAFDGKYTTKTEEAISTLQKNAGVASNGKLTVALLKALFDMSAFVLVPGGDSKIRTMQQNLNASYQPYFGILPCDGIYQRETNTALIYALQAEIGMSPSEANGIYGPGTTSRTPVVNIGATGNVVKIIQWGLYVNGFYKSGDFNGVFSSS
;
A
#
# COMPACT_ATOMS: atom_id res chain seq x y z
N MET A 1 20.38 7.45 4.51
CA MET A 1 20.12 6.62 5.70
C MET A 1 21.41 5.88 6.08
N PRO A 2 21.73 5.74 7.38
CA PRO A 2 22.81 4.82 7.80
C PRO A 2 22.54 3.43 7.20
N LYS A 3 23.59 2.69 6.86
CA LYS A 3 23.44 1.32 6.35
C LYS A 3 23.02 0.40 7.51
N LEU A 4 21.74 0.40 7.85
CA LEU A 4 21.14 -0.56 8.77
C LEU A 4 21.37 -1.97 8.21
N LYS A 5 22.11 -2.78 8.97
CA LYS A 5 22.48 -4.15 8.65
C LYS A 5 22.70 -4.91 9.95
N ILE A 6 22.69 -6.24 9.89
CA ILE A 6 22.98 -7.08 11.05
C ILE A 6 24.29 -6.65 11.72
N GLY A 7 24.23 -6.48 13.04
CA GLY A 7 25.35 -6.02 13.87
C GLY A 7 25.47 -4.50 14.01
N TYR A 8 24.67 -3.71 13.28
CA TYR A 8 24.59 -2.26 13.52
C TYR A 8 23.98 -1.97 14.90
N THR A 9 24.54 -1.02 15.62
CA THR A 9 24.04 -0.58 16.92
C THR A 9 23.84 0.93 16.97
N GLY A 10 22.83 1.38 17.73
CA GLY A 10 22.64 2.80 18.03
C GLY A 10 21.20 3.22 18.21
N ASN A 11 21.00 4.50 18.56
CA ASN A 11 19.68 5.06 18.90
C ASN A 11 18.62 4.88 17.82
N LEU A 12 19.01 4.87 16.54
CA LEU A 12 18.08 4.61 15.44
C LEU A 12 17.45 3.22 15.54
N VAL A 13 18.19 2.21 15.99
CA VAL A 13 17.64 0.85 16.15
C VAL A 13 16.66 0.80 17.31
N TYR A 14 16.94 1.50 18.42
CA TYR A 14 15.97 1.64 19.51
C TYR A 14 14.65 2.23 19.01
N LEU A 15 14.71 3.29 18.20
CA LEU A 15 13.50 3.88 17.62
C LEU A 15 12.73 2.88 16.75
N ILE A 16 13.42 2.13 15.90
CA ILE A 16 12.81 1.11 15.03
C ILE A 16 12.18 -0.01 15.86
N GLN A 17 12.91 -0.58 16.82
CA GLN A 17 12.42 -1.64 17.69
C GLN A 17 11.21 -1.16 18.51
N GLY A 18 11.27 0.05 19.06
CA GLY A 18 10.17 0.67 19.80
C GLY A 18 8.92 0.85 18.94
N ALA A 19 9.08 1.33 17.71
CA ALA A 19 7.97 1.48 16.78
C ALA A 19 7.32 0.13 16.41
N PHE A 20 8.11 -0.94 16.28
CA PHE A 20 7.54 -2.28 16.09
C PHE A 20 6.68 -2.70 17.27
N TRP A 21 7.16 -2.52 18.51
CA TRP A 21 6.36 -2.78 19.71
C TRP A 21 5.04 -2.00 19.71
N CYS A 22 5.07 -0.72 19.37
CA CYS A 22 3.87 0.11 19.25
C CYS A 22 2.90 -0.37 18.16
N LYS A 23 3.40 -0.96 17.07
CA LYS A 23 2.58 -1.57 16.01
C LYS A 23 2.16 -3.02 16.30
N GLY A 24 2.47 -3.55 17.49
CA GLY A 24 2.14 -4.93 17.87
C GLY A 24 2.96 -5.99 17.12
N MET A 25 4.10 -5.61 16.55
CA MET A 25 5.07 -6.52 15.94
C MET A 25 6.26 -6.69 16.87
N SER A 26 6.79 -7.91 17.01
CA SER A 26 7.94 -8.15 17.90
C SER A 26 9.25 -8.15 17.12
N PRO A 27 10.19 -7.23 17.41
CA PRO A 27 11.58 -7.33 16.98
C PRO A 27 12.42 -8.20 17.93
N GLU A 28 11.79 -8.96 18.83
CA GLU A 28 12.34 -9.77 19.94
C GLU A 28 13.00 -8.95 21.06
N ALA A 29 13.83 -7.97 20.72
CA ALA A 29 14.59 -7.18 21.68
C ALA A 29 14.30 -5.67 21.56
N PHE A 30 14.59 -4.94 22.63
CA PHE A 30 14.67 -3.48 22.66
C PHE A 30 16.04 -3.08 23.25
N ASP A 31 17.09 -3.37 22.50
CA ASP A 31 18.49 -3.30 22.95
C ASP A 31 19.38 -2.45 22.03
N GLY A 32 18.79 -1.82 21.00
CA GLY A 32 19.50 -0.98 20.06
C GLY A 32 20.42 -1.74 19.11
N LYS A 33 20.31 -3.08 19.01
CA LYS A 33 21.09 -3.92 18.09
C LYS A 33 20.24 -4.40 16.94
N TYR A 34 20.69 -4.15 15.71
CA TYR A 34 20.01 -4.62 14.52
C TYR A 34 20.34 -6.10 14.34
N THR A 35 19.35 -6.96 14.58
CA THR A 35 19.47 -8.43 14.50
C THR A 35 18.65 -8.99 13.33
N THR A 36 18.78 -10.29 13.09
CA THR A 36 17.89 -11.03 12.18
C THR A 36 16.42 -10.87 12.57
N LYS A 37 16.12 -10.73 13.85
CA LYS A 37 14.75 -10.51 14.35
C LYS A 37 14.19 -9.15 13.99
N THR A 38 15.03 -8.11 14.02
CA THR A 38 14.64 -6.80 13.51
C THR A 38 14.37 -6.85 12.00
N GLU A 39 15.19 -7.59 11.25
CA GLU A 39 15.01 -7.80 9.80
C GLU A 39 13.74 -8.62 9.46
N GLU A 40 13.42 -9.65 10.26
CA GLU A 40 12.18 -10.43 10.17
C GLU A 40 10.94 -9.55 10.43
N ALA A 41 10.99 -8.67 11.43
CA ALA A 41 9.93 -7.71 11.71
C ALA A 41 9.73 -6.71 10.55
N ILE A 42 10.83 -6.20 9.96
CA ILE A 42 10.79 -5.37 8.75
C ILE A 42 10.16 -6.14 7.58
N SER A 43 10.59 -7.39 7.37
CA SER A 43 10.06 -8.25 6.31
C SER A 43 8.56 -8.51 6.47
N THR A 44 8.10 -8.64 7.71
CA THR A 44 6.67 -8.79 8.05
C THR A 44 5.90 -7.52 7.74
N LEU A 45 6.40 -6.35 8.15
CA LEU A 45 5.81 -5.07 7.80
C LEU A 45 5.73 -4.87 6.28
N GLN A 46 6.77 -5.24 5.54
CA GLN A 46 6.79 -5.14 4.08
C GLN A 46 5.68 -5.99 3.43
N LYS A 47 5.53 -7.26 3.84
CA LYS A 47 4.45 -8.15 3.38
C LYS A 47 3.08 -7.55 3.69
N ASN A 48 2.93 -7.01 4.89
CA ASN A 48 1.70 -6.42 5.37
C ASN A 48 1.34 -5.14 4.61
N ALA A 49 2.33 -4.30 4.30
CA ALA A 49 2.18 -3.09 3.49
C ALA A 49 2.03 -3.37 1.98
N GLY A 50 2.24 -4.61 1.52
CA GLY A 50 2.16 -4.96 0.10
C GLY A 50 3.40 -4.56 -0.70
N VAL A 51 4.53 -4.29 -0.07
CA VAL A 51 5.79 -3.94 -0.75
C VAL A 51 6.74 -5.13 -0.77
N ALA A 52 7.79 -5.08 -1.59
CA ALA A 52 8.78 -6.15 -1.71
C ALA A 52 9.40 -6.48 -0.34
N SER A 53 9.22 -7.74 0.10
CA SER A 53 9.71 -8.25 1.39
C SER A 53 11.18 -8.67 1.28
N ASN A 54 12.08 -7.70 1.41
CA ASN A 54 13.52 -7.87 1.26
C ASN A 54 14.33 -7.52 2.52
N GLY A 55 13.65 -7.26 3.65
CA GLY A 55 14.27 -6.90 4.92
C GLY A 55 14.87 -5.49 4.98
N LYS A 56 14.80 -4.71 3.88
CA LYS A 56 15.39 -3.38 3.79
C LYS A 56 14.40 -2.29 4.15
N LEU A 57 14.81 -1.45 5.10
CA LEU A 57 14.03 -0.29 5.51
C LEU A 57 14.28 0.90 4.58
N THR A 58 13.28 1.25 3.76
CA THR A 58 13.31 2.46 2.91
C THR A 58 12.84 3.67 3.71
N VAL A 59 13.08 4.89 3.19
CA VAL A 59 12.57 6.12 3.81
C VAL A 59 11.05 6.14 3.90
N ALA A 60 10.36 5.70 2.84
CA ALA A 60 8.90 5.61 2.83
C ALA A 60 8.38 4.60 3.86
N LEU A 61 9.03 3.43 3.97
CA LEU A 61 8.65 2.41 4.94
C LEU A 61 8.95 2.83 6.38
N LEU A 62 10.04 3.55 6.62
CA LEU A 62 10.34 4.11 7.94
C LEU A 62 9.31 5.18 8.34
N LYS A 63 8.89 6.03 7.40
CA LYS A 63 7.81 6.99 7.64
C LYS A 63 6.52 6.28 8.05
N ALA A 64 6.12 5.26 7.30
CA ALA A 64 4.98 4.39 7.61
C ALA A 64 5.15 3.61 8.93
N LEU A 65 6.38 3.31 9.34
CA LEU A 65 6.65 2.68 10.65
C LEU A 65 6.41 3.66 11.81
N PHE A 66 6.63 4.97 11.61
CA PHE A 66 6.51 5.97 12.67
C PHE A 66 5.16 6.71 12.71
N ASP A 67 4.24 6.40 11.82
CA ASP A 67 2.88 6.92 11.86
C ASP A 67 1.89 5.94 12.52
N MET A 68 0.62 6.34 12.60
CA MET A 68 -0.48 5.54 13.15
C MET A 68 -1.09 4.56 12.12
N SER A 69 -0.49 4.39 10.94
CA SER A 69 -1.01 3.50 9.90
C SER A 69 -1.00 2.04 10.35
N ALA A 70 -2.14 1.37 10.21
CA ALA A 70 -2.27 -0.07 10.44
C ALA A 70 -2.02 -0.85 9.14
N PHE A 71 -1.21 -1.91 9.22
CA PHE A 71 -0.86 -2.77 8.08
C PHE A 71 -1.43 -4.19 8.19
N VAL A 72 -2.27 -4.41 9.19
CA VAL A 72 -2.99 -5.65 9.45
C VAL A 72 -4.47 -5.40 9.32
N LEU A 73 -5.24 -6.43 8.96
CA LEU A 73 -6.70 -6.33 8.91
C LEU A 73 -7.23 -5.98 10.31
N VAL A 74 -7.89 -4.84 10.45
CA VAL A 74 -8.45 -4.40 11.74
C VAL A 74 -9.85 -5.01 11.96
N PRO A 75 -10.34 -5.09 13.21
CA PRO A 75 -11.72 -5.47 13.47
C PRO A 75 -12.71 -4.61 12.68
N GLY A 76 -13.66 -5.25 11.99
CA GLY A 76 -14.61 -4.57 11.10
C GLY A 76 -14.04 -4.18 9.72
N GLY A 77 -12.76 -4.44 9.46
CA GLY A 77 -12.14 -4.28 8.15
C GLY A 77 -12.52 -5.38 7.16
N ASP A 78 -12.42 -5.05 5.89
CA ASP A 78 -12.73 -5.93 4.76
C ASP A 78 -11.42 -6.46 4.13
N SER A 79 -11.30 -7.78 4.02
CA SER A 79 -10.11 -8.45 3.47
C SER A 79 -9.89 -8.17 1.97
N LYS A 80 -10.97 -7.93 1.21
CA LYS A 80 -10.87 -7.49 -0.20
C LYS A 80 -10.36 -6.05 -0.29
N ILE A 81 -10.83 -5.15 0.58
CA ILE A 81 -10.29 -3.78 0.67
C ILE A 81 -8.82 -3.81 1.06
N ARG A 82 -8.44 -4.64 2.02
CA ARG A 82 -7.04 -4.80 2.42
C ARG A 82 -6.17 -5.28 1.25
N THR A 83 -6.66 -6.26 0.48
CA THR A 83 -5.97 -6.75 -0.72
C THR A 83 -5.78 -5.62 -1.73
N MET A 84 -6.81 -4.81 -1.98
CA MET A 84 -6.70 -3.61 -2.82
C MET A 84 -5.65 -2.63 -2.29
N GLN A 85 -5.67 -2.27 -1.00
CA GLN A 85 -4.68 -1.37 -0.39
C GLN A 85 -3.24 -1.88 -0.57
N GLN A 86 -3.01 -3.18 -0.37
CA GLN A 86 -1.70 -3.80 -0.60
C GLN A 86 -1.29 -3.72 -2.08
N ASN A 87 -2.21 -3.97 -3.01
CA ASN A 87 -1.94 -3.85 -4.45
C ASN A 87 -1.64 -2.40 -4.85
N LEU A 88 -2.33 -1.43 -4.25
CA LEU A 88 -2.10 -0.01 -4.48
C LEU A 88 -0.68 0.39 -4.03
N ASN A 89 -0.29 0.04 -2.81
CA ASN A 89 1.07 0.29 -2.32
C ASN A 89 2.14 -0.40 -3.17
N ALA A 90 1.90 -1.67 -3.57
CA ALA A 90 2.85 -2.44 -4.39
C ALA A 90 3.19 -1.73 -5.71
N SER A 91 2.16 -1.16 -6.36
CA SER A 91 2.24 -0.72 -7.75
C SER A 91 2.43 0.79 -7.88
N TYR A 92 1.89 1.58 -6.93
CA TYR A 92 1.75 3.02 -7.07
C TYR A 92 2.32 3.82 -5.90
N GLN A 93 3.08 3.21 -4.98
CA GLN A 93 3.74 3.98 -3.90
C GLN A 93 4.59 5.18 -4.36
N PRO A 94 5.18 5.25 -5.58
CA PRO A 94 5.88 6.46 -6.01
C PRO A 94 4.98 7.70 -6.13
N TYR A 95 3.66 7.52 -6.25
CA TYR A 95 2.68 8.60 -6.41
C TYR A 95 2.18 9.17 -5.08
N PHE A 96 2.08 8.34 -4.02
CA PHE A 96 1.47 8.75 -2.75
C PHE A 96 2.20 8.24 -1.49
N GLY A 97 3.28 7.48 -1.62
CA GLY A 97 3.98 6.84 -0.51
C GLY A 97 3.34 5.50 -0.12
N ILE A 98 3.53 5.10 1.14
CA ILE A 98 2.97 3.87 1.70
C ILE A 98 1.79 4.25 2.60
N LEU A 99 0.61 3.72 2.30
CA LEU A 99 -0.63 3.97 3.03
C LEU A 99 -1.09 2.73 3.82
N PRO A 100 -1.99 2.86 4.81
CA PRO A 100 -2.51 1.74 5.59
C PRO A 100 -3.05 0.58 4.73
N CYS A 101 -2.87 -0.65 5.24
CA CYS A 101 -3.45 -1.88 4.70
C CYS A 101 -4.34 -2.53 5.77
N ASP A 102 -5.33 -1.77 6.23
CA ASP A 102 -6.19 -2.07 7.37
C ASP A 102 -7.53 -2.71 7.00
N GLY A 103 -7.90 -2.69 5.73
CA GLY A 103 -9.21 -3.14 5.25
C GLY A 103 -10.31 -2.09 5.36
N ILE A 104 -10.00 -0.83 5.68
CA ILE A 104 -10.97 0.25 5.77
C ILE A 104 -10.86 1.17 4.55
N TYR A 105 -11.99 1.37 3.86
CA TYR A 105 -12.05 2.32 2.77
C TYR A 105 -12.24 3.75 3.30
N GLN A 106 -11.23 4.60 3.11
CA GLN A 106 -11.22 5.99 3.57
C GLN A 106 -10.69 6.94 2.50
N ARG A 107 -10.59 8.23 2.84
CA ARG A 107 -10.15 9.30 1.93
C ARG A 107 -8.79 9.01 1.29
N GLU A 108 -7.82 8.52 2.04
CA GLU A 108 -6.49 8.21 1.52
C GLU A 108 -6.54 7.05 0.51
N THR A 109 -7.26 5.97 0.83
CA THR A 109 -7.49 4.85 -0.10
C THR A 109 -8.20 5.30 -1.37
N ASN A 110 -9.21 6.18 -1.27
CA ASN A 110 -9.88 6.77 -2.43
C ASN A 110 -8.93 7.61 -3.29
N THR A 111 -8.09 8.43 -2.64
CA THR A 111 -7.10 9.26 -3.34
C THR A 111 -6.06 8.39 -4.04
N ALA A 112 -5.63 7.30 -3.41
CA ALA A 112 -4.72 6.30 -4.00
C ALA A 112 -5.34 5.60 -5.22
N LEU A 113 -6.65 5.31 -5.22
CA LEU A 113 -7.34 4.80 -6.41
C LEU A 113 -7.30 5.80 -7.58
N ILE A 114 -7.45 7.09 -7.32
CA ILE A 114 -7.35 8.12 -8.36
C ILE A 114 -5.91 8.23 -8.87
N TYR A 115 -4.91 8.22 -7.99
CA TYR A 115 -3.50 8.16 -8.40
C TYR A 115 -3.18 6.94 -9.25
N ALA A 116 -3.70 5.76 -8.87
CA ALA A 116 -3.55 4.54 -9.64
C ALA A 116 -4.13 4.69 -11.05
N LEU A 117 -5.34 5.26 -11.19
CA LEU A 117 -5.92 5.54 -12.51
C LEU A 117 -5.05 6.52 -13.30
N GLN A 118 -4.60 7.61 -12.67
CA GLN A 118 -3.74 8.61 -13.30
C GLN A 118 -2.44 7.99 -13.82
N ALA A 119 -1.81 7.10 -13.05
CA ALA A 119 -0.64 6.35 -13.48
C ALA A 119 -0.94 5.49 -14.72
N GLU A 120 -2.04 4.74 -14.71
CA GLU A 120 -2.43 3.83 -15.79
C GLU A 120 -2.86 4.55 -17.07
N ILE A 121 -3.35 5.79 -16.98
CA ILE A 121 -3.64 6.66 -18.14
C ILE A 121 -2.43 7.53 -18.55
N GLY A 122 -1.23 7.20 -18.05
CA GLY A 122 0.04 7.76 -18.50
C GLY A 122 0.48 9.07 -17.83
N MET A 123 -0.10 9.45 -16.70
CA MET A 123 0.37 10.60 -15.93
C MET A 123 1.58 10.20 -15.07
N SER A 124 2.67 10.96 -15.15
CA SER A 124 3.85 10.73 -14.31
C SER A 124 3.58 11.09 -12.83
N PRO A 125 4.42 10.67 -11.88
CA PRO A 125 4.29 11.08 -10.48
C PRO A 125 4.34 12.60 -10.23
N SER A 126 4.93 13.37 -11.16
CA SER A 126 4.95 14.83 -11.08
C SER A 126 3.72 15.50 -11.70
N GLU A 127 2.99 14.80 -12.56
CA GLU A 127 1.77 15.29 -13.22
C GLU A 127 0.51 14.89 -12.44
N ALA A 128 0.48 13.67 -11.93
CA ALA A 128 -0.62 13.13 -11.15
C ALA A 128 -0.79 13.89 -9.83
N ASN A 129 -2.05 14.05 -9.39
CA ASN A 129 -2.40 14.86 -8.22
C ASN A 129 -3.52 14.26 -7.35
N GLY A 130 -3.99 13.06 -7.67
CA GLY A 130 -5.05 12.38 -6.92
C GLY A 130 -6.44 13.02 -7.08
N ILE A 131 -6.62 13.90 -8.07
CA ILE A 131 -7.90 14.57 -8.38
C ILE A 131 -8.40 14.11 -9.75
N TYR A 132 -9.68 13.71 -9.80
CA TYR A 132 -10.35 13.40 -11.06
C TYR A 132 -10.81 14.70 -11.76
N GLY A 133 -9.85 15.45 -12.31
CA GLY A 133 -10.08 16.73 -13.00
C GLY A 133 -10.02 16.62 -14.53
N PRO A 134 -10.03 17.76 -15.25
CA PRO A 134 -10.06 17.79 -16.73
C PRO A 134 -8.97 16.95 -17.40
N GLY A 135 -7.75 16.96 -16.86
CA GLY A 135 -6.65 16.14 -17.38
C GLY A 135 -6.96 14.64 -17.30
N THR A 136 -7.41 14.18 -16.12
CA THR A 136 -7.83 12.78 -15.91
C THR A 136 -8.99 12.45 -16.84
N THR A 137 -10.03 13.28 -16.86
CA THR A 137 -11.22 13.10 -17.73
C THR A 137 -10.86 12.95 -19.21
N SER A 138 -9.92 13.75 -19.71
CA SER A 138 -9.52 13.71 -21.12
C SER A 138 -8.76 12.44 -21.53
N ARG A 139 -8.13 11.75 -20.58
CA ARG A 139 -7.29 10.57 -20.82
C ARG A 139 -7.94 9.26 -20.39
N THR A 140 -8.96 9.30 -19.53
CA THR A 140 -9.66 8.08 -19.11
C THR A 140 -10.33 7.43 -20.32
N PRO A 141 -9.96 6.18 -20.67
CA PRO A 141 -10.53 5.49 -21.82
C PRO A 141 -11.93 4.95 -21.51
N VAL A 142 -12.71 4.72 -22.55
CA VAL A 142 -13.91 3.88 -22.47
C VAL A 142 -13.47 2.41 -22.46
N VAL A 143 -13.92 1.64 -21.47
CA VAL A 143 -13.69 0.19 -21.39
C VAL A 143 -14.94 -0.55 -21.85
N ASN A 144 -14.75 -1.65 -22.59
CA ASN A 144 -15.81 -2.51 -23.09
C ASN A 144 -15.61 -3.95 -22.59
N ILE A 145 -16.64 -4.79 -22.69
CA ILE A 145 -16.54 -6.22 -22.39
C ILE A 145 -15.37 -6.82 -23.20
N GLY A 146 -14.56 -7.63 -22.54
CA GLY A 146 -13.31 -8.20 -23.08
C GLY A 146 -12.07 -7.37 -22.79
N ALA A 147 -12.20 -6.13 -22.28
CA ALA A 147 -11.06 -5.35 -21.83
C ALA A 147 -10.32 -6.04 -20.68
N THR A 148 -9.00 -5.94 -20.67
CA THR A 148 -8.15 -6.48 -19.62
C THR A 148 -7.13 -5.45 -19.14
N GLY A 149 -6.58 -5.65 -17.94
CA GLY A 149 -5.47 -4.86 -17.40
C GLY A 149 -5.82 -4.06 -16.13
N ASN A 150 -4.88 -3.23 -15.71
CA ASN A 150 -4.95 -2.52 -14.44
C ASN A 150 -6.06 -1.48 -14.39
N VAL A 151 -6.37 -0.80 -15.50
CA VAL A 151 -7.51 0.13 -15.59
C VAL A 151 -8.81 -0.61 -15.23
N VAL A 152 -9.03 -1.80 -15.77
CA VAL A 152 -10.21 -2.63 -15.44
C VAL A 152 -10.20 -3.03 -13.97
N LYS A 153 -9.04 -3.42 -13.42
CA LYS A 153 -8.90 -3.76 -12.01
C LYS A 153 -9.22 -2.58 -11.07
N ILE A 154 -8.81 -1.37 -11.45
CA ILE A 154 -9.12 -0.14 -10.72
C ILE A 154 -10.63 0.16 -10.77
N ILE A 155 -11.27 -0.06 -11.92
CA ILE A 155 -12.73 0.06 -12.05
C ILE A 155 -13.44 -0.97 -11.17
N GLN A 156 -13.00 -2.23 -11.17
CA GLN A 156 -13.54 -3.29 -10.30
C GLN A 156 -13.44 -2.91 -8.82
N TRP A 157 -12.30 -2.35 -8.39
CA TRP A 157 -12.13 -1.80 -7.05
C TRP A 157 -13.12 -0.66 -6.76
N GLY A 158 -13.25 0.30 -7.68
CA GLY A 158 -14.19 1.41 -7.58
C GLY A 158 -15.64 0.93 -7.44
N LEU A 159 -16.08 -0.04 -8.26
CA LEU A 159 -17.42 -0.62 -8.16
C LEU A 159 -17.62 -1.38 -6.85
N TYR A 160 -16.59 -2.09 -6.36
CA TYR A 160 -16.65 -2.82 -5.10
C TYR A 160 -16.89 -1.88 -3.91
N VAL A 161 -16.10 -0.80 -3.80
CA VAL A 161 -16.21 0.14 -2.67
C VAL A 161 -17.52 0.95 -2.73
N ASN A 162 -18.10 1.10 -3.93
CA ASN A 162 -19.42 1.72 -4.12
C ASN A 162 -20.61 0.75 -4.03
N GLY A 163 -20.40 -0.54 -3.77
CA GLY A 163 -21.49 -1.50 -3.55
C GLY A 163 -22.00 -2.24 -4.78
N PHE A 164 -21.48 -1.96 -5.98
CA PHE A 164 -21.98 -2.49 -7.24
C PHE A 164 -21.32 -3.79 -7.70
N TYR A 165 -20.24 -4.24 -7.04
CA TYR A 165 -19.47 -5.43 -7.46
C TYR A 165 -18.98 -6.30 -6.29
N LYS A 166 -19.82 -6.49 -5.26
CA LYS A 166 -19.42 -7.15 -4.00
C LYS A 166 -19.01 -8.63 -4.15
N SER A 167 -19.67 -9.37 -5.04
CA SER A 167 -19.35 -10.77 -5.32
C SER A 167 -18.19 -10.96 -6.30
N GLY A 168 -17.80 -9.91 -7.02
CA GLY A 168 -16.85 -10.01 -8.11
C GLY A 168 -15.39 -10.14 -7.70
N ASP A 169 -14.58 -10.56 -8.67
CA ASP A 169 -13.13 -10.77 -8.52
C ASP A 169 -12.34 -9.58 -9.05
N PHE A 170 -11.21 -9.28 -8.40
CA PHE A 170 -10.28 -8.22 -8.84
C PHE A 170 -9.25 -8.77 -9.83
N ASN A 171 -9.73 -9.40 -10.90
CA ASN A 171 -8.90 -10.09 -11.89
C ASN A 171 -8.43 -9.19 -13.04
N GLY A 172 -8.94 -7.94 -13.12
CA GLY A 172 -8.62 -7.03 -14.21
C GLY A 172 -9.15 -7.48 -15.56
N VAL A 173 -10.25 -8.24 -15.61
CA VAL A 173 -10.94 -8.68 -16.82
C VAL A 173 -12.39 -8.18 -16.78
N PHE A 174 -12.82 -7.46 -17.82
CA PHE A 174 -14.19 -6.98 -17.93
C PHE A 174 -15.05 -8.04 -18.62
N SER A 175 -15.67 -8.91 -17.84
CA SER A 175 -16.62 -9.93 -18.31
C SER A 175 -18.08 -9.45 -18.28
N SER A 176 -18.95 -10.16 -19.01
CA SER A 176 -20.41 -9.97 -19.01
C SER A 176 -21.13 -10.57 -17.80
N SER A 177 -20.37 -11.17 -16.88
CA SER A 177 -20.80 -11.94 -15.72
C SER A 177 -20.02 -11.52 -14.51
#